data_AF-A0A1Q6M2Y8-F1
#
_entry.id   AF-A0A1Q6M2Y8-F1
#
_cell.length_a   1.000
_cell.length_b   1.000
_cell.length_c   1.000
_cell.angle_alpha   90.00
_cell.angle_beta   90.00
_cell.angle_gamma   90.00
#
_symmetry.space_group_name_H-M   'P 1'
#
loop_
_entity.id
_entity.type
_entity.pdbx_description
1 polymer ?
#
loop_
_entity_poly.entity_id
_entity_poly.type
_entity_poly.pdbx_seq_one_letter_code
_entity_poly.pdbx_strand_id
1 'polypeptide(L)'
;MDKLFILLFILVANIVSILLIYHSLDKNIEKTKRLLYTMIAMGVVYIIVLIVYFFSSIGIDKRIATQAKQTIVFTFVPVNSIIVIPFMIRSFNKRKDREITGEQLNKRAVVMFIIAVVIVVSEFFYFRNIEKGIGRIIEQQEAASNTVNTTVENLTVENKISNNVVVENSISNTENQVTHDVVSKNMTTK
;
A
#
# COMPACT_ATOMS: atom_id res chain seq x y z
N MET A 1 -0.21 6.36 14.57
CA MET A 1 -1.26 5.39 14.98
C MET A 1 -2.36 5.24 13.94
N ASP A 2 -2.53 6.21 13.02
CA ASP A 2 -3.67 6.27 12.09
C ASP A 2 -3.66 5.15 11.03
N LYS A 3 -2.49 4.74 10.54
CA LYS A 3 -2.34 3.61 9.59
C LYS A 3 -2.74 2.25 10.18
N LEU A 4 -2.56 2.06 11.49
CA LEU A 4 -2.94 0.81 12.15
C LEU A 4 -4.46 0.75 12.33
N PHE A 5 -5.07 1.89 12.66
CA PHE A 5 -6.52 1.99 12.82
C PHE A 5 -7.28 1.74 11.51
N ILE A 6 -6.82 2.31 10.39
CA ILE A 6 -7.46 2.07 9.08
C ILE A 6 -7.34 0.60 8.67
N LEU A 7 -6.19 -0.04 8.92
CA LEU A 7 -5.99 -1.46 8.64
C LEU A 7 -6.92 -2.34 9.49
N LEU A 8 -7.08 -2.00 10.78
CA LEU A 8 -8.01 -2.69 11.66
C LEU A 8 -9.45 -2.58 11.15
N PHE A 9 -9.87 -1.39 10.68
CA PHE A 9 -11.20 -1.20 10.11
C PHE A 9 -11.41 -2.03 8.85
N ILE A 10 -10.41 -2.09 7.96
CA ILE A 10 -10.45 -2.94 6.75
C ILE A 10 -10.55 -4.42 7.13
N LEU A 11 -9.80 -4.85 8.15
CA LEU A 11 -9.87 -6.23 8.65
C LEU A 11 -11.28 -6.56 9.18
N VAL A 12 -11.86 -5.67 9.98
CA VAL A 12 -13.24 -5.82 10.49
C VAL A 12 -14.23 -5.87 9.33
N ALA A 13 -14.10 -5.00 8.32
CA ALA A 13 -14.97 -5.00 7.14
C ALA A 13 -14.91 -6.33 6.37
N ASN A 14 -13.73 -6.96 6.28
CA ASN A 14 -13.58 -8.29 5.68
C ASN A 14 -14.33 -9.37 6.46
N ILE A 15 -14.20 -9.39 7.79
CA ILE A 15 -14.92 -10.34 8.65
C ILE A 15 -16.43 -10.13 8.52
N VAL A 16 -16.88 -8.88 8.59
CA VAL A 16 -18.29 -8.49 8.45
C VAL A 16 -18.84 -8.92 7.10
N SER A 17 -18.11 -8.71 6.01
CA SER A 17 -18.50 -9.15 4.67
C SER A 17 -18.76 -10.66 4.60
N ILE A 18 -17.80 -11.46 5.07
CA ILE A 18 -17.92 -12.93 5.08
C ILE A 18 -19.14 -13.35 5.90
N LEU A 19 -19.32 -12.76 7.08
CA LEU A 19 -20.42 -13.09 7.98
C LEU A 19 -21.78 -12.70 7.39
N LEU A 20 -21.88 -11.54 6.74
CA LEU A 20 -23.11 -11.07 6.08
C LEU A 20 -23.52 -11.99 4.93
N ILE A 21 -22.57 -12.39 4.08
CA ILE A 21 -22.83 -13.32 2.98
C ILE A 21 -23.31 -14.66 3.55
N TYR A 22 -22.56 -15.21 4.51
CA TYR A 22 -22.88 -16.49 5.13
C TYR A 22 -24.27 -16.49 5.78
N HIS A 23 -24.64 -15.39 6.46
CA HIS A 23 -25.95 -15.25 7.11
C HIS A 23 -27.09 -14.99 6.11
N SER A 24 -26.78 -14.41 4.95
CA SER A 24 -27.78 -14.15 3.90
C SER A 24 -28.19 -15.43 3.16
N LEU A 25 -27.31 -16.41 3.11
CA LEU A 25 -27.59 -17.72 2.52
C LEU A 25 -28.68 -18.47 3.30
N ASP A 26 -29.39 -19.37 2.62
CA ASP A 26 -30.45 -20.15 3.24
C ASP A 26 -29.90 -21.01 4.40
N LYS A 27 -30.60 -20.95 5.54
CA LYS A 27 -30.26 -21.67 6.77
C LYS A 27 -30.35 -23.19 6.60
N ASN A 28 -31.18 -23.65 5.67
CA ASN A 28 -31.37 -25.07 5.34
C ASN A 28 -30.19 -25.68 4.55
N ILE A 29 -29.28 -24.85 4.04
CA ILE A 29 -28.06 -25.34 3.37
C ILE A 29 -27.09 -25.87 4.43
N GLU A 30 -26.54 -27.06 4.16
CA GLU A 30 -25.48 -27.67 4.95
C GLU A 30 -24.30 -26.72 5.18
N LYS A 31 -23.72 -26.73 6.39
CA LYS A 31 -22.68 -25.77 6.80
C LYS A 31 -21.49 -25.71 5.84
N THR A 32 -21.02 -26.87 5.37
CA THR A 32 -19.89 -26.99 4.43
C THR A 32 -20.20 -26.34 3.08
N LYS A 33 -21.38 -26.64 2.52
CA LYS A 33 -21.83 -26.04 1.24
C LYS A 33 -22.07 -24.54 1.36
N ARG A 34 -22.61 -24.10 2.51
CA ARG A 34 -22.83 -22.68 2.79
C ARG A 34 -21.51 -21.91 2.88
N LEU A 35 -20.49 -22.49 3.50
CA LEU A 35 -19.14 -21.93 3.50
C LEU A 35 -18.56 -21.86 2.08
N LEU A 36 -18.70 -22.93 1.30
CA LEU A 36 -18.26 -22.98 -0.10
C LEU A 36 -18.91 -21.88 -0.94
N TYR A 37 -20.23 -21.70 -0.84
CA TYR A 37 -20.93 -20.63 -1.58
C TYR A 37 -20.49 -19.23 -1.15
N THR A 38 -20.17 -19.05 0.15
CA THR A 38 -19.62 -17.78 0.65
C THR A 38 -18.25 -17.50 0.02
N MET A 39 -17.38 -18.51 -0.06
CA MET A 39 -16.07 -18.40 -0.70
C MET A 39 -16.19 -18.10 -2.20
N ILE A 40 -17.09 -18.78 -2.92
CA ILE A 40 -17.35 -18.53 -4.34
C ILE A 40 -17.84 -17.10 -4.56
N ALA A 41 -18.79 -16.63 -3.76
CA ALA A 41 -19.32 -15.26 -3.89
C ALA A 41 -18.23 -14.20 -3.67
N MET A 42 -17.40 -14.38 -2.64
CA MET A 42 -16.25 -13.50 -2.39
C MET A 42 -15.24 -13.54 -3.55
N GLY A 43 -15.00 -14.74 -4.10
CA GLY A 43 -14.12 -14.93 -5.26
C GLY A 43 -14.61 -14.21 -6.51
N VAL A 44 -15.91 -14.21 -6.79
CA VAL A 44 -16.49 -13.47 -7.92
C VAL A 44 -16.25 -11.96 -7.77
N VAL A 45 -16.52 -11.40 -6.58
CA VAL A 45 -16.28 -9.97 -6.33
C VAL A 45 -14.80 -9.63 -6.42
N TYR A 46 -13.93 -10.50 -5.91
CA TYR A 46 -12.48 -10.35 -6.03
C TYR A 46 -12.03 -10.23 -7.49
N ILE A 47 -12.53 -11.09 -8.38
CA ILE A 47 -12.21 -11.05 -9.81
C ILE A 47 -12.71 -9.75 -10.45
N ILE A 48 -13.92 -9.29 -10.11
CA ILE A 48 -14.46 -8.02 -10.62
C ILE A 48 -13.54 -6.86 -10.21
N VAL A 49 -13.21 -6.73 -8.92
CA VAL A 49 -12.32 -5.67 -8.43
C VAL A 49 -10.95 -5.73 -9.11
N LEU A 50 -10.43 -6.93 -9.35
CA LEU A 50 -9.15 -7.10 -10.03
C LEU A 50 -9.20 -6.62 -11.49
N ILE A 51 -10.30 -6.86 -12.20
CA ILE A 51 -10.51 -6.37 -13.57
C ILE A 51 -10.57 -4.84 -13.57
N VAL A 52 -11.32 -4.24 -12.65
CA VAL A 52 -11.43 -2.78 -12.53
C VAL A 52 -10.07 -2.16 -12.22
N TYR A 53 -9.33 -2.76 -11.29
CA TYR A 53 -7.96 -2.39 -10.97
C TYR A 53 -7.05 -2.49 -12.21
N PHE A 54 -7.11 -3.59 -12.96
CA PHE A 54 -6.29 -3.76 -14.16
C PHE A 54 -6.50 -2.62 -15.17
N PHE A 55 -7.75 -2.23 -15.41
CA PHE A 55 -8.05 -1.10 -16.28
C PHE A 55 -7.58 0.23 -15.68
N SER A 56 -7.74 0.44 -14.36
CA SER A 56 -7.26 1.64 -13.67
C SER A 56 -5.75 1.84 -13.81
N SER A 57 -4.99 0.75 -13.75
CA SER A 57 -3.52 0.79 -13.78
C SER A 57 -2.91 1.05 -15.17
N ILE A 58 -3.70 1.11 -16.25
CA ILE A 58 -3.17 1.29 -17.61
C ILE A 58 -2.41 2.62 -17.74
N GLY A 59 -1.09 2.58 -17.91
CA GLY A 59 -0.26 3.78 -18.00
C GLY A 59 0.24 4.32 -16.65
N ILE A 60 0.14 3.52 -15.57
CA ILE A 60 0.80 3.76 -14.29
C ILE A 60 2.06 2.88 -14.20
N ASP A 61 3.11 3.36 -13.53
CA ASP A 61 4.32 2.57 -13.27
C ASP A 61 4.01 1.26 -12.52
N LYS A 62 4.64 0.16 -12.94
CA LYS A 62 4.38 -1.18 -12.41
C LYS A 62 4.69 -1.31 -10.91
N ARG A 63 5.70 -0.61 -10.38
CA ARG A 63 6.02 -0.59 -8.94
C ARG A 63 4.88 0.04 -8.16
N ILE A 64 4.41 1.20 -8.61
CA ILE A 64 3.31 1.95 -7.99
C ILE A 64 2.04 1.09 -8.02
N ALA A 65 1.70 0.56 -9.19
CA ALA A 65 0.54 -0.28 -9.39
C ALA A 65 0.57 -1.48 -8.44
N THR A 66 1.69 -2.22 -8.39
CA THR A 66 1.82 -3.41 -7.53
C THR A 66 1.62 -3.09 -6.05
N GLN A 67 2.13 -1.96 -5.56
CA GLN A 67 1.90 -1.53 -4.18
C GLN A 67 0.45 -1.10 -3.92
N ALA A 68 -0.17 -0.42 -4.88
CA ALA A 68 -1.57 -0.02 -4.81
C ALA A 68 -2.52 -1.22 -4.81
N LYS A 69 -2.19 -2.27 -5.58
CA LYS A 69 -3.03 -3.47 -5.78
C LYS A 69 -3.51 -4.08 -4.48
N GLN A 70 -2.60 -4.36 -3.54
CA GLN A 70 -2.98 -5.01 -2.29
C GLN A 70 -3.94 -4.14 -1.48
N THR A 71 -3.62 -2.85 -1.34
CA THR A 71 -4.45 -1.87 -0.61
C THR A 71 -5.85 -1.76 -1.22
N ILE A 72 -5.93 -1.64 -2.55
CA ILE A 72 -7.19 -1.53 -3.28
C ILE A 72 -8.02 -2.81 -3.08
N VAL A 73 -7.44 -3.97 -3.36
CA VAL A 73 -8.16 -5.25 -3.30
C VAL A 73 -8.64 -5.56 -1.88
N PHE A 74 -7.81 -5.36 -0.85
CA PHE A 74 -8.22 -5.61 0.54
C PHE A 74 -9.34 -4.70 1.02
N THR A 75 -9.43 -3.49 0.47
CA THR A 75 -10.42 -2.48 0.87
C THR A 75 -11.73 -2.68 0.11
N PHE A 76 -11.68 -2.86 -1.21
CA PHE A 76 -12.88 -2.78 -2.06
C PHE A 76 -13.60 -4.09 -2.23
N VAL A 77 -12.91 -5.23 -2.15
CA VAL A 77 -13.56 -6.54 -2.19
C VAL A 77 -14.61 -6.71 -1.08
N PRO A 78 -14.32 -6.44 0.21
CA PRO A 78 -15.35 -6.53 1.25
C PRO A 78 -16.45 -5.48 1.10
N VAL A 79 -16.12 -4.25 0.70
CA VAL A 79 -17.10 -3.17 0.49
C VAL A 79 -18.13 -3.56 -0.57
N ASN A 80 -17.67 -3.99 -1.74
CA ASN A 80 -18.55 -4.42 -2.83
C ASN A 80 -19.35 -5.67 -2.46
N SER A 81 -18.71 -6.59 -1.75
CA SER A 81 -19.36 -7.81 -1.29
C SER A 81 -20.52 -7.53 -0.34
N ILE A 82 -20.33 -6.62 0.63
CA ILE A 82 -21.38 -6.22 1.58
C ILE A 82 -22.59 -5.60 0.87
N ILE A 83 -22.34 -4.79 -0.16
CA ILE A 83 -23.39 -4.07 -0.89
C ILE A 83 -24.17 -5.01 -1.82
N VAL A 84 -23.45 -5.80 -2.63
CA VAL A 84 -24.05 -6.54 -3.75
C VAL A 84 -24.57 -7.92 -3.35
N ILE A 85 -23.76 -8.69 -2.63
CA ILE A 85 -24.01 -10.13 -2.46
C ILE A 85 -25.21 -10.42 -1.55
N PRO A 86 -25.31 -9.86 -0.32
CA PRO A 86 -26.47 -10.06 0.56
C PRO A 86 -27.80 -9.68 -0.09
N PHE A 87 -27.83 -8.55 -0.82
CA PHE A 87 -29.03 -8.09 -1.51
C PHE A 87 -29.47 -9.08 -2.58
N MET A 88 -28.52 -9.57 -3.38
CA MET A 88 -28.80 -10.50 -4.46
C MET A 88 -29.28 -11.86 -3.91
N ILE A 89 -28.57 -12.42 -2.92
CA ILE A 89 -28.94 -13.68 -2.27
C ILE A 89 -30.34 -13.57 -1.64
N ARG A 90 -30.64 -12.49 -0.92
CA ARG A 90 -31.96 -12.29 -0.30
C ARG A 90 -33.06 -12.19 -1.35
N SER A 91 -32.80 -11.52 -2.48
CA SER A 91 -33.75 -11.46 -3.59
C SER A 91 -33.99 -12.83 -4.21
N PHE A 92 -32.94 -13.63 -4.41
CA PHE A 92 -33.07 -15.02 -4.87
C PHE A 92 -33.83 -15.91 -3.88
N ASN A 93 -33.56 -15.79 -2.59
CA ASN A 93 -34.28 -16.54 -1.56
C ASN A 93 -35.77 -16.21 -1.56
N LYS A 94 -36.15 -14.92 -1.62
CA LYS A 94 -37.55 -14.50 -1.74
C LYS A 94 -38.25 -15.12 -2.97
N ARG A 95 -37.54 -15.26 -4.09
CA ARG A 95 -38.06 -15.90 -5.30
C ARG A 95 -38.28 -17.40 -5.08
N LYS A 96 -37.30 -18.07 -4.48
CA LYS A 96 -37.36 -19.49 -4.14
C LYS A 96 -38.52 -19.79 -3.18
N ASP A 97 -38.72 -18.91 -2.20
CA ASP A 97 -39.79 -19.00 -1.20
C ASP A 97 -41.16 -18.53 -1.73
N ARG A 98 -41.26 -18.24 -3.05
CA ARG A 98 -42.46 -17.76 -3.76
C ARG A 98 -43.05 -16.44 -3.22
N GLU A 99 -42.28 -15.68 -2.45
CA GLU A 99 -42.66 -14.33 -2.00
C GLU A 99 -42.65 -13.31 -3.15
N ILE A 100 -41.85 -13.55 -4.20
CA ILE A 100 -41.77 -12.67 -5.37
C ILE A 100 -41.86 -13.46 -6.69
N THR A 101 -42.36 -12.78 -7.72
CA THR A 101 -42.38 -13.31 -9.08
C THR A 101 -41.01 -13.18 -9.76
N GLY A 102 -40.83 -13.83 -10.90
CA GLY A 102 -39.55 -13.85 -11.62
C GLY A 102 -39.29 -12.50 -12.26
N GLU A 103 -40.36 -11.85 -12.71
CA GLU A 103 -40.32 -10.50 -13.21
C GLU A 103 -39.90 -9.50 -12.11
N GLN A 104 -40.39 -9.67 -10.88
CA GLN A 104 -39.95 -8.85 -9.75
C GLN A 104 -38.48 -9.11 -9.37
N LEU A 105 -38.02 -10.36 -9.42
CA LEU A 105 -36.60 -10.68 -9.24
C LEU A 105 -35.75 -10.00 -10.32
N ASN A 106 -36.16 -10.09 -11.59
CA ASN A 106 -35.46 -9.46 -12.71
C ASN A 106 -35.40 -7.94 -12.53
N LYS A 107 -36.49 -7.28 -12.13
CA LYS A 107 -36.49 -5.84 -11.83
C LYS A 107 -35.50 -5.49 -10.72
N ARG A 108 -35.46 -6.26 -9.63
CA ARG A 108 -34.48 -6.05 -8.54
C ARG A 108 -33.04 -6.30 -9.00
N ALA A 109 -32.80 -7.32 -9.81
CA ALA A 109 -31.49 -7.62 -10.37
C ALA A 109 -31.01 -6.50 -11.30
N VAL A 110 -31.89 -5.96 -12.15
CA VAL A 110 -31.58 -4.83 -13.05
C VAL A 110 -31.24 -3.58 -12.24
N VAL A 111 -32.01 -3.25 -11.21
CA VAL A 111 -31.69 -2.11 -10.32
C VAL A 111 -30.32 -2.31 -9.67
N MET A 112 -30.04 -3.52 -9.15
CA MET A 112 -28.76 -3.83 -8.53
C MET A 112 -27.59 -3.76 -9.52
N PHE A 113 -27.82 -4.18 -10.76
CA PHE A 113 -26.84 -4.11 -11.83
C PHE A 113 -26.48 -2.65 -12.16
N ILE A 114 -27.47 -1.76 -12.25
CA ILE A 114 -27.23 -0.32 -12.46
C ILE A 114 -26.38 0.25 -11.32
N ILE A 115 -26.72 -0.08 -10.06
CA ILE A 115 -25.94 0.36 -8.88
C ILE A 115 -24.51 -0.18 -8.96
N ALA A 116 -24.33 -1.46 -9.31
CA ALA A 116 -23.00 -2.06 -9.44
C ALA A 116 -22.15 -1.38 -10.52
N VAL A 117 -22.75 -1.01 -11.66
CA VAL A 117 -22.04 -0.26 -12.72
C VAL A 117 -21.58 1.11 -12.20
N VAL A 118 -22.43 1.85 -11.48
CA VAL A 118 -22.07 3.15 -10.90
C VAL A 118 -20.92 2.99 -9.89
N ILE A 119 -20.95 1.95 -9.06
CA ILE A 119 -19.87 1.63 -8.12
C ILE A 119 -18.57 1.38 -8.89
N VAL A 120 -18.58 0.46 -9.86
CA VAL A 120 -17.40 0.09 -10.66
C VAL A 120 -16.77 1.29 -11.38
N VAL A 121 -17.59 2.15 -11.98
CA VAL A 121 -17.10 3.37 -12.65
C VAL A 121 -16.46 4.32 -11.64
N SER A 122 -17.09 4.50 -10.48
CA SER A 122 -16.55 5.35 -9.41
C SER A 122 -15.23 4.78 -8.85
N GLU A 123 -15.17 3.47 -8.66
CA GLU A 123 -13.99 2.75 -8.22
C GLU A 123 -12.82 2.90 -9.19
N PHE A 124 -13.07 2.80 -10.50
CA PHE A 124 -12.04 3.02 -11.50
C PHE A 124 -11.34 4.37 -11.32
N PHE A 125 -12.10 5.46 -11.16
CA PHE A 125 -11.50 6.79 -10.92
C PHE A 125 -10.80 6.87 -9.57
N TYR A 126 -11.36 6.22 -8.53
CA TYR A 126 -10.79 6.22 -7.20
C TYR A 126 -9.46 5.46 -7.14
N PHE A 127 -9.36 4.30 -7.79
CA PHE A 127 -8.15 3.49 -7.85
C PHE A 127 -7.03 4.26 -8.52
N ARG A 128 -7.32 4.95 -9.63
CA ARG A 128 -6.36 5.80 -10.33
C ARG A 128 -5.84 6.93 -9.44
N ASN A 129 -6.70 7.49 -8.60
CA ASN A 129 -6.28 8.51 -7.63
C ASN A 129 -5.40 7.94 -6.52
N ILE A 130 -5.69 6.74 -6.01
CA ILE A 130 -4.83 6.04 -5.06
C ILE A 130 -3.45 5.79 -5.67
N GLU A 131 -3.41 5.25 -6.90
CA GLU A 131 -2.17 4.96 -7.62
C GLU A 131 -1.30 6.21 -7.78
N LYS A 132 -1.89 7.33 -8.23
CA LYS A 132 -1.18 8.62 -8.32
C LYS A 132 -0.71 9.12 -6.96
N GLY A 133 -1.53 8.96 -5.91
CA GLY A 133 -1.18 9.33 -4.54
C GLY A 133 0.04 8.57 -4.03
N ILE A 134 0.08 7.24 -4.24
CA ILE A 134 1.22 6.39 -3.89
C ILE A 134 2.46 6.81 -4.70
N GLY A 135 2.31 7.08 -6.00
CA GLY A 135 3.42 7.54 -6.84
C GLY A 135 4.11 8.79 -6.30
N ARG A 136 3.33 9.80 -5.90
CA ARG A 136 3.86 11.03 -5.29
C ARG A 136 4.62 10.78 -4.00
N ILE A 137 4.15 9.86 -3.16
CA ILE A 137 4.82 9.52 -1.89
C ILE A 137 6.17 8.84 -2.16
N ILE A 138 6.22 7.93 -3.14
CA ILE A 138 7.47 7.25 -3.52
C ILE A 138 8.48 8.26 -4.08
N GLU A 139 8.05 9.14 -4.99
CA GLU A 139 8.91 10.18 -5.56
C GLU A 139 9.47 11.13 -4.48
N GLN A 140 8.63 11.55 -3.53
CA GLN A 140 9.06 12.37 -2.40
C GLN A 140 10.06 11.64 -1.49
N GLN A 141 9.87 10.34 -1.27
CA GLN A 141 10.79 9.53 -0.47
C GLN A 141 12.14 9.35 -1.17
N GLU A 142 12.13 9.11 -2.48
CA GLU A 142 13.34 9.03 -3.30
C GLU A 142 14.10 10.39 -3.31
N ALA A 143 13.38 11.52 -3.44
CA ALA A 143 13.98 12.86 -3.38
C ALA A 143 14.57 13.20 -1.99
N ALA A 144 13.89 12.81 -0.91
CA ALA A 144 14.39 12.99 0.46
C ALA A 144 15.62 12.11 0.72
N SER A 145 15.63 10.86 0.26
CA SER A 145 16.78 9.97 0.36
C SER A 145 17.99 10.46 -0.46
N ASN A 146 17.76 11.01 -1.66
CA ASN A 146 18.84 11.61 -2.45
C ASN A 146 19.43 12.86 -1.76
N THR A 147 18.59 13.68 -1.13
CA THR A 147 19.06 14.84 -0.35
C THR A 147 19.91 14.41 0.86
N VAL A 148 19.54 13.31 1.54
CA VAL A 148 20.33 12.75 2.64
C VAL A 148 21.67 12.19 2.13
N ASN A 149 21.69 11.49 0.98
CA ASN A 149 22.94 10.99 0.39
C ASN A 149 23.88 12.12 -0.04
N THR A 150 23.37 13.19 -0.65
CA THR A 150 24.17 14.39 -0.98
C THR A 150 24.67 15.11 0.28
N THR A 151 23.89 15.14 1.35
CA THR A 151 24.32 15.73 2.63
C THR A 151 25.40 14.88 3.30
N VAL A 152 25.27 13.54 3.25
CA VAL A 152 26.29 12.60 3.78
C VAL A 152 27.56 12.62 2.93
N GLU A 153 27.46 12.69 1.60
CA GLU A 153 28.64 12.91 0.73
C GLU A 153 29.31 14.25 1.03
N ASN A 154 28.56 15.35 1.13
CA ASN A 154 29.15 16.66 1.48
C ASN A 154 29.76 16.69 2.88
N LEU A 155 29.14 16.07 3.89
CA LEU A 155 29.73 15.92 5.23
C LEU A 155 30.99 15.05 5.21
N THR A 156 31.06 14.03 4.35
CA THR A 156 32.26 13.18 4.19
C THR A 156 33.38 13.92 3.46
N VAL A 157 33.03 14.77 2.49
CA VAL A 157 33.99 15.63 1.75
C VAL A 157 34.51 16.77 2.63
N GLU A 158 33.64 17.47 3.38
CA GLU A 158 34.07 18.51 4.33
C GLU A 158 34.96 17.95 5.43
N ASN A 159 34.67 16.76 5.96
CA ASN A 159 35.49 16.14 7.00
C ASN A 159 36.84 15.63 6.46
N LYS A 160 36.90 15.21 5.18
CA LYS A 160 38.17 14.93 4.49
C LYS A 160 39.01 16.20 4.28
N ILE A 161 38.39 17.31 3.87
CA ILE A 161 39.10 18.59 3.68
C ILE A 161 39.58 19.15 5.04
N SER A 162 38.74 19.11 6.07
CA SER A 162 39.10 19.58 7.43
C SER A 162 40.26 18.77 8.03
N ASN A 163 40.27 17.44 7.85
CA ASN A 163 41.38 16.62 8.33
C ASN A 163 42.68 16.86 7.54
N ASN A 164 42.59 17.16 6.24
CA ASN A 164 43.79 17.44 5.44
C ASN A 164 44.41 18.81 5.79
N VAL A 165 43.58 19.83 6.09
CA VAL A 165 44.06 21.16 6.54
C VAL A 165 44.69 21.10 7.93
N VAL A 166 44.17 20.26 8.84
CA VAL A 166 44.78 20.06 10.17
C VAL A 166 46.11 19.32 10.08
N VAL A 167 46.25 18.36 9.16
CA VAL A 167 47.51 17.64 8.91
C VAL A 167 48.56 18.53 8.27
N GLU A 168 48.20 19.40 7.32
CA GLU A 168 49.15 20.33 6.69
C GLU A 168 49.71 21.35 7.70
N ASN A 169 48.86 21.85 8.62
CA ASN A 169 49.27 22.84 9.62
C ASN A 169 50.11 22.24 10.77
N SER A 170 50.09 20.91 10.95
CA SER A 170 50.90 20.20 11.95
C SER A 170 52.25 19.71 11.38
N ILE A 171 52.37 19.52 10.06
CA ILE A 171 53.64 19.22 9.41
C ILE A 171 54.54 20.46 9.32
N SER A 172 53.99 21.65 9.03
CA SER A 172 54.80 22.89 8.95
C SER A 172 55.41 23.32 10.29
N ASN A 173 54.79 23.00 11.42
CA ASN A 173 55.33 23.31 12.75
C ASN A 173 56.39 22.31 13.26
N THR A 174 56.55 21.16 12.60
CA THR A 174 57.53 20.14 13.05
C THR A 174 58.91 20.34 12.41
N GLU A 175 59.00 20.94 11.22
CA GLU A 175 60.30 21.20 10.57
C GLU A 175 61.11 22.32 11.24
N ASN A 176 60.47 23.26 11.95
CA ASN A 176 61.18 24.38 12.59
C ASN A 176 61.72 24.07 14.00
N GLN A 177 61.46 22.89 14.57
CA GLN A 177 61.97 22.50 15.90
C GLN A 177 63.12 21.48 15.88
N VAL A 178 63.38 20.83 14.74
CA VAL A 178 64.41 19.77 14.66
C VAL A 178 65.82 20.33 14.38
N THR A 179 65.96 21.60 13.95
CA THR A 179 67.28 22.17 13.64
C THR A 179 68.03 22.78 14.84
N HIS A 180 67.42 22.87 16.02
CA HIS A 180 68.08 23.48 17.19
C HIS A 180 68.59 22.51 18.27
N ASP A 181 68.24 21.21 18.23
CA ASP A 181 68.63 20.25 19.28
C ASP A 181 69.79 19.30 18.92
N VAL A 182 70.33 19.37 17.69
CA VAL A 182 71.47 18.52 17.25
C VAL A 182 72.84 19.16 17.52
N VAL A 183 72.90 20.42 18.00
CA VAL A 183 74.17 21.14 18.23
C VAL A 183 74.70 21.07 19.67
N SER A 184 74.03 20.41 20.62
CA SER A 184 74.49 20.39 22.04
C SER A 184 75.17 19.08 22.51
N LYS A 185 75.43 18.10 21.65
CA LYS A 185 76.07 16.82 22.07
C LYS A 185 77.51 16.63 21.59
N ASN A 186 78.27 17.73 21.46
CA ASN A 186 79.71 17.65 21.23
C ASN A 186 80.45 18.82 21.90
N MET A 187 80.52 18.81 23.22
CA MET A 187 81.61 19.39 24.02
C MET A 187 81.33 19.05 25.48
N THR A 188 82.12 18.16 26.09
CA THR A 188 82.89 18.41 27.33
C THR A 188 83.54 17.09 27.76
N THR A 189 84.83 17.00 27.47
CA THR A 189 85.80 16.06 28.03
C THR A 189 86.15 16.50 29.45
N LYS A 190 86.22 15.57 30.41
CA LYS A 190 87.37 15.44 31.31
C LYS A 190 87.38 14.10 32.00
#